data_AF-A0A8S9LRD0-F1
#
_entry.id   AF-A0A8S9LRD0-F1
#
_cell.length_a   1.000
_cell.length_b   1.000
_cell.length_c   1.000
_cell.angle_alpha   90.00
_cell.angle_beta   90.00
_cell.angle_gamma   90.00
#
_symmetry.space_group_name_H-M   'P 1'
#
loop_
_entity.id
_entity.type
_entity.pdbx_description
1 polymer ?
#
loop_
_entity_poly.entity_id
_entity_poly.type
_entity_poly.pdbx_seq_one_letter_code
_entity_poly.pdbx_strand_id
1 'polypeptide(L)'
;MTEDRNNLEKLTLAVLTHLPTAVLYVHDLTGECGTSPSDQFRIYKEIKERFKDYLWIDVVSKCDLLGGGSPVIYAKEDRSNDEEEIIKYRETGPDESFHVSVKTEQGLSELKSKVKEVLCNEMEKIKSGVGVGPSVASS
;
A
#
# COMPACT_ATOMS: atom_id res chain seq x y z
N MET A 1 11.39 8.62 -19.54
CA MET A 1 10.13 7.94 -19.19
C MET A 1 9.53 8.55 -17.90
N THR A 2 9.41 9.87 -17.81
CA THR A 2 8.97 10.59 -16.59
C THR A 2 7.99 11.74 -16.88
N GLU A 3 7.65 11.99 -18.15
CA GLU A 3 6.96 13.23 -18.52
C GLU A 3 5.43 13.15 -18.43
N ASP A 4 4.82 11.97 -18.59
CA ASP A 4 3.35 11.82 -18.64
C ASP A 4 2.63 11.73 -17.28
N ARG A 5 3.34 11.83 -16.14
CA ARG A 5 2.71 11.77 -14.81
C ARG A 5 2.13 13.12 -14.39
N ASN A 6 0.93 13.10 -13.80
CA ASN A 6 0.28 14.31 -13.31
C ASN A 6 1.05 14.90 -12.10
N ASN A 7 0.91 16.19 -11.82
CA ASN A 7 1.62 16.90 -10.75
C ASN A 7 1.41 16.27 -9.36
N LEU A 8 0.22 15.72 -9.07
CA LEU A 8 -0.07 15.01 -7.83
C LEU A 8 0.73 13.71 -7.71
N GLU A 9 0.84 12.94 -8.80
CA GLU A 9 1.63 11.70 -8.82
C GLU A 9 3.12 12.00 -8.64
N LYS A 10 3.62 13.06 -9.29
CA LYS A 10 5.00 13.53 -9.12
C LYS A 10 5.27 13.94 -7.67
N LEU A 11 4.33 14.63 -7.02
CA LEU A 11 4.44 14.99 -5.61
C LEU A 11 4.47 13.76 -4.70
N THR A 12 3.57 12.80 -4.91
CA THR A 12 3.53 11.55 -4.14
C THR A 12 4.88 10.82 -4.24
N LEU A 13 5.43 10.70 -5.44
CA LEU A 13 6.74 10.07 -5.64
C LEU A 13 7.87 10.85 -4.96
N ALA A 14 7.85 12.18 -5.01
CA ALA A 14 8.85 13.01 -4.35
C ALA A 14 8.79 12.87 -2.82
N VAL A 15 7.59 12.87 -2.24
CA VAL A 15 7.35 12.63 -0.80
C VAL A 15 7.92 11.27 -0.40
N LEU A 16 7.56 10.21 -1.14
CA LEU A 16 8.07 8.87 -0.89
C LEU A 16 9.59 8.76 -1.10
N THR A 17 10.23 9.66 -1.85
CA THR A 17 11.68 9.60 -2.08
C THR A 17 12.47 10.36 -1.00
N HIS A 18 11.89 11.41 -0.41
CA HIS A 18 12.65 12.39 0.38
C HIS A 18 12.22 12.49 1.84
N LEU A 19 11.08 11.92 2.23
CA LEU A 19 10.63 11.95 3.62
C LEU A 19 10.74 10.56 4.27
N PRO A 20 11.15 10.48 5.55
CA PRO A 20 11.05 9.26 6.33
C PRO A 20 9.58 9.01 6.67
N THR A 21 8.87 8.35 5.76
CA THR A 21 7.43 8.11 5.86
C THR A 21 7.10 6.64 5.90
N ALA A 22 6.05 6.28 6.63
CA ALA A 22 5.40 4.98 6.46
C ALA A 22 4.45 5.04 5.25
N VAL A 23 4.31 3.92 4.55
CA VAL A 23 3.38 3.74 3.44
C VAL A 23 2.19 2.93 3.92
N LEU A 24 1.00 3.52 3.81
CA LEU A 24 -0.26 2.81 3.91
C LEU A 24 -0.79 2.62 2.49
N TYR A 25 -0.62 1.42 1.93
CA TYR A 25 -1.04 1.14 0.56
C TYR A 25 -2.43 0.55 0.55
N VAL A 26 -3.34 1.17 -0.19
CA VAL A 26 -4.76 0.80 -0.21
C VAL A 26 -5.11 0.14 -1.53
N HIS A 27 -5.64 -1.07 -1.44
CA HIS A 27 -6.15 -1.87 -2.55
C HIS A 27 -7.67 -1.75 -2.60
N ASP A 28 -8.23 -1.56 -3.79
CA ASP A 28 -9.67 -1.65 -4.03
C ASP A 28 -9.92 -2.77 -5.03
N LEU A 29 -10.00 -4.00 -4.52
CA LEU A 29 -10.18 -5.20 -5.34
C LEU A 29 -11.58 -5.28 -5.99
N THR A 30 -12.48 -4.36 -5.65
CA THR A 30 -13.78 -4.22 -6.33
C THR A 30 -13.65 -3.60 -7.72
N GLY A 31 -12.54 -2.91 -7.99
CA GLY A 31 -12.31 -2.16 -9.24
C GLY A 31 -13.15 -0.88 -9.38
N GLU A 32 -14.01 -0.54 -8.41
CA GLU A 32 -14.80 0.69 -8.43
C GLU A 32 -13.94 1.97 -8.37
N CYS A 33 -12.66 1.86 -7.98
CA CYS A 33 -11.68 2.94 -8.07
C CYS A 33 -11.30 3.32 -9.52
N GLY A 34 -11.80 2.61 -10.53
CA GLY A 34 -11.54 2.87 -11.94
C GLY A 34 -10.28 2.19 -12.49
N THR A 35 -9.61 1.35 -11.70
CA THR A 35 -8.47 0.53 -12.12
C THR A 35 -8.78 -0.94 -11.87
N SER A 36 -8.51 -1.83 -12.83
CA SER A 36 -8.76 -3.26 -12.63
C SER A 36 -7.82 -3.84 -11.55
N PRO A 37 -8.23 -4.89 -10.84
CA PRO A 37 -7.35 -5.55 -9.88
C PRO A 37 -6.01 -6.02 -10.46
N SER A 38 -5.98 -6.46 -11.72
CA SER A 38 -4.73 -6.86 -12.38
C SER A 38 -3.78 -5.69 -12.63
N ASP A 39 -4.30 -4.54 -13.06
CA ASP A 39 -3.49 -3.35 -13.24
C ASP A 39 -3.02 -2.80 -11.90
N GLN A 40 -3.88 -2.84 -10.87
CA GLN A 40 -3.48 -2.53 -9.50
C GLN A 40 -2.33 -3.43 -9.02
N PHE A 41 -2.37 -4.73 -9.33
CA PHE A 41 -1.31 -5.67 -8.95
C PHE A 41 0.04 -5.30 -9.58
N ARG A 42 0.07 -4.98 -10.88
CA ARG A 42 1.28 -4.55 -11.59
C ARG A 42 1.89 -3.29 -10.97
N ILE A 43 1.05 -2.28 -10.71
CA ILE A 43 1.46 -1.03 -10.07
C ILE A 43 1.96 -1.30 -8.66
N TYR A 44 1.24 -2.12 -7.89
CA TYR A 44 1.63 -2.49 -6.54
C TYR A 44 3.03 -3.12 -6.50
N LYS A 45 3.31 -4.10 -7.37
CA LYS A 45 4.63 -4.75 -7.43
C LYS A 45 5.74 -3.76 -7.77
N GLU A 46 5.52 -2.84 -8.72
CA GLU A 46 6.49 -1.79 -9.08
C GLU A 46 6.80 -0.88 -7.87
N ILE A 47 5.76 -0.37 -7.21
CA ILE A 47 5.93 0.57 -6.10
C ILE A 47 6.50 -0.12 -4.86
N LYS A 48 6.04 -1.33 -4.55
CA LYS A 48 6.51 -2.13 -3.42
C LYS A 48 7.99 -2.46 -3.54
N GLU A 49 8.46 -2.84 -4.73
CA GLU A 49 9.89 -3.09 -4.95
C GLU A 49 10.72 -1.80 -4.80
N ARG A 50 10.22 -0.68 -5.34
CA ARG A 50 10.91 0.60 -5.31
C ARG A 50 11.09 1.15 -3.89
N PHE A 51 10.13 0.89 -2.99
CA PHE A 51 10.13 1.40 -1.62
C PHE A 51 10.14 0.26 -0.58
N LYS A 52 10.80 -0.85 -0.88
CA LYS A 52 10.84 -2.04 0.01
C LYS A 52 11.43 -1.79 1.39
N ASP A 53 12.30 -0.78 1.51
CA ASP A 53 12.92 -0.39 2.78
C ASP A 53 12.02 0.54 3.62
N TYR A 54 10.86 0.94 3.09
CA TYR A 54 9.90 1.76 3.82
C TYR A 54 9.05 0.87 4.71
N LEU A 55 8.71 1.41 5.88
CA LEU A 55 7.66 0.82 6.70
C LEU A 55 6.36 0.78 5.91
N TRP A 56 5.78 -0.40 5.72
CA TRP A 56 4.69 -0.61 4.78
C TRP A 56 3.54 -1.39 5.42
N ILE A 57 2.31 -0.91 5.22
CA ILE A 57 1.08 -1.57 5.66
C ILE A 57 0.14 -1.67 4.46
N ASP A 58 -0.22 -2.90 4.11
CA ASP A 58 -1.18 -3.20 3.04
C ASP A 58 -2.61 -3.24 3.60
N VAL A 59 -3.56 -2.59 2.90
CA VAL A 59 -4.97 -2.49 3.30
C VAL A 59 -5.87 -2.80 2.11
N VAL A 60 -6.73 -3.80 2.25
CA VAL A 60 -7.80 -4.10 1.31
C VAL A 60 -9.06 -3.38 1.75
N SER A 61 -9.44 -2.34 1.01
CA SER A 61 -10.63 -1.53 1.27
C SER A 61 -11.90 -2.18 0.71
N LYS A 62 -13.07 -1.74 1.20
CA LYS A 62 -14.39 -2.22 0.78
C LYS A 62 -14.54 -3.74 0.87
N CYS A 63 -13.95 -4.35 1.89
CA CYS A 63 -13.95 -5.80 2.03
C CYS A 63 -15.36 -6.39 2.17
N ASP A 64 -16.36 -5.59 2.56
CA ASP A 64 -17.77 -5.96 2.57
C ASP A 64 -18.33 -6.32 1.19
N LEU A 65 -17.66 -5.90 0.12
CA LEU A 65 -18.07 -6.16 -1.26
C LEU A 65 -17.36 -7.37 -1.90
N LEU A 66 -16.33 -7.95 -1.25
CA LEU A 66 -15.50 -9.02 -1.83
C LEU A 66 -16.14 -10.42 -1.74
N GLY A 67 -17.19 -10.61 -0.94
CA GLY A 67 -17.86 -11.89 -0.74
C GLY A 67 -19.30 -11.98 -1.25
N GLY A 68 -19.92 -10.86 -1.62
CA GLY A 68 -21.22 -10.86 -2.28
C GLY A 68 -20.98 -10.94 -3.77
N GLY A 69 -21.58 -11.89 -4.48
CA GLY A 69 -21.50 -12.05 -5.95
C GLY A 69 -22.06 -10.88 -6.78
N SER A 70 -21.89 -9.65 -6.28
CA SER A 70 -22.07 -8.40 -6.97
C SER A 70 -21.32 -8.46 -8.29
N PRO A 71 -21.93 -8.01 -9.40
CA PRO A 71 -21.29 -8.00 -10.70
C PRO A 71 -20.18 -6.95 -10.68
N VAL A 72 -19.01 -7.35 -10.20
CA VAL A 72 -17.79 -6.56 -10.32
C VAL A 72 -17.61 -6.34 -11.83
N ILE A 73 -17.61 -5.07 -12.24
CA ILE A 73 -17.51 -4.61 -13.63
C ILE A 73 -16.31 -5.27 -14.36
N TYR A 74 -15.31 -5.73 -13.60
CA TYR A 74 -14.07 -6.37 -14.06
C TYR A 74 -14.05 -7.90 -13.96
N ALA A 75 -15.18 -8.57 -13.69
CA ALA A 75 -15.31 -10.03 -13.77
C ALA A 75 -15.09 -10.61 -15.18
N LYS A 76 -14.66 -9.78 -16.14
CA LYS A 76 -14.31 -10.12 -17.52
C LYS A 76 -12.80 -10.11 -17.80
N GLU A 77 -11.93 -10.07 -16.79
CA GLU A 77 -10.50 -10.31 -17.04
C GLU A 77 -10.30 -11.75 -17.50
N ASP A 78 -9.58 -11.92 -18.61
CA ASP A 78 -9.28 -13.23 -19.20
C ASP A 78 -8.41 -14.04 -18.23
N ARG A 79 -9.03 -15.03 -17.58
CA ARG A 79 -8.40 -15.87 -16.56
C ARG A 79 -7.58 -17.02 -17.12
N SER A 80 -7.54 -17.17 -18.45
CA SER A 80 -7.02 -18.37 -19.10
C SER A 80 -5.50 -18.51 -19.00
N ASN A 81 -4.78 -17.45 -18.64
CA ASN A 81 -3.31 -17.42 -18.63
C ASN A 81 -2.72 -16.71 -17.40
N ASP A 82 -3.51 -16.59 -16.34
CA ASP A 82 -3.11 -15.88 -15.13
C ASP A 82 -2.20 -16.72 -14.23
N GLU A 83 -1.14 -16.10 -13.72
CA GLU A 83 -0.26 -16.70 -12.72
C GLU A 83 -0.99 -16.88 -11.37
N GLU A 84 -0.59 -17.87 -10.57
CA GLU A 84 -1.23 -18.11 -9.25
C GLU A 84 -1.23 -16.87 -8.34
N GLU A 85 -0.19 -16.03 -8.43
CA GLU A 85 -0.06 -14.80 -7.64
C GLU A 85 -1.15 -13.77 -7.97
N ILE A 86 -1.48 -13.58 -9.25
CA ILE A 86 -2.51 -12.59 -9.64
C ILE A 86 -3.92 -13.10 -9.30
N ILE A 87 -4.14 -14.42 -9.38
CA ILE A 87 -5.40 -15.05 -8.96
C ILE A 87 -5.62 -14.79 -7.47
N LYS A 88 -4.62 -15.12 -6.65
CA LYS A 88 -4.67 -14.88 -5.20
C LYS A 88 -4.87 -13.41 -4.87
N TYR A 89 -4.12 -12.52 -5.52
CA TYR A 89 -4.25 -11.09 -5.30
C TYR A 89 -5.66 -10.57 -5.61
N ARG A 90 -6.32 -11.06 -6.66
CA ARG A 90 -7.69 -10.64 -7.00
C ARG A 90 -8.72 -11.08 -5.96
N GLU A 91 -8.49 -12.21 -5.31
CA GLU A 91 -9.41 -12.78 -4.33
C GLU A 91 -9.22 -12.17 -2.94
N THR A 92 -7.96 -12.03 -2.50
CA THR A 92 -7.65 -11.66 -1.12
C THR A 92 -6.72 -10.46 -0.99
N GLY A 93 -6.14 -9.97 -2.09
CA GLY A 93 -5.09 -8.94 -2.04
C GLY A 93 -3.75 -9.51 -1.56
N PRO A 94 -2.80 -8.64 -1.19
CA PRO A 94 -1.51 -9.06 -0.65
C PRO A 94 -1.66 -9.85 0.65
N ASP A 95 -0.68 -10.73 0.89
CA ASP A 95 -0.55 -11.43 2.17
C ASP A 95 -0.40 -10.45 3.33
N GLU A 96 -0.97 -10.83 4.48
CA GLU A 96 -0.95 -10.03 5.73
C GLU A 96 -1.63 -8.65 5.63
N SER A 97 -2.41 -8.41 4.57
CA SER A 97 -3.16 -7.16 4.42
C SER A 97 -4.34 -7.05 5.40
N PHE A 98 -4.64 -5.82 5.81
CA PHE A 98 -5.82 -5.54 6.64
C PHE A 98 -7.05 -5.39 5.76
N HIS A 99 -8.06 -6.23 5.99
CA HIS A 99 -9.36 -6.12 5.31
C HIS A 99 -10.25 -5.17 6.09
N VAL A 100 -10.60 -4.04 5.46
CA VAL A 100 -11.40 -2.99 6.08
C VAL A 100 -12.60 -2.59 5.24
N SER A 101 -13.66 -2.19 5.93
CA SER A 101 -14.80 -1.51 5.32
C SER A 101 -15.13 -0.27 6.12
N VAL A 102 -15.11 0.88 5.44
CA VAL A 102 -15.60 2.13 6.04
C VAL A 102 -17.11 2.09 6.23
N LYS A 103 -17.82 1.36 5.36
CA LYS A 103 -19.28 1.28 5.39
C LYS A 103 -19.79 0.48 6.58
N THR A 104 -19.12 -0.63 6.91
CA THR A 104 -19.51 -1.49 8.05
C THR A 104 -18.65 -1.27 9.28
N GLU A 105 -17.70 -0.33 9.22
CA GLU A 105 -16.65 -0.07 10.22
C GLU A 105 -15.73 -1.27 10.53
N GLN A 106 -15.84 -2.36 9.76
CA GLN A 106 -15.03 -3.56 9.92
C GLN A 106 -13.54 -3.26 9.76
N GLY A 107 -12.72 -3.78 10.67
CA GLY A 107 -11.25 -3.75 10.58
C GLY A 107 -10.59 -2.39 10.84
N LEU A 108 -11.37 -1.31 10.97
CA LEU A 108 -10.82 0.04 11.14
C LEU A 108 -10.14 0.24 12.50
N SER A 109 -10.68 -0.36 13.56
CA SER A 109 -10.14 -0.22 14.92
C SER A 109 -8.81 -0.94 15.07
N GLU A 110 -8.71 -2.13 14.48
CA GLU A 110 -7.52 -2.96 14.40
C GLU A 110 -6.44 -2.27 13.57
N LEU A 111 -6.81 -1.75 12.38
CA LEU A 111 -5.90 -1.00 11.52
C LEU A 111 -5.34 0.24 12.23
N LYS A 112 -6.20 1.05 12.88
CA LYS A 112 -5.77 2.23 13.64
C LYS A 112 -4.80 1.88 14.76
N SER A 113 -5.09 0.80 15.49
CA SER A 113 -4.23 0.30 16.57
C SER A 113 -2.87 -0.13 16.02
N LYS A 114 -2.86 -0.87 14.91
CA LYS A 114 -1.61 -1.32 14.29
C LYS A 114 -0.77 -0.17 13.76
N VAL A 115 -1.38 0.77 13.04
CA VAL A 115 -0.69 1.97 12.52
C VAL A 115 -0.06 2.74 13.69
N LYS A 116 -0.80 2.93 14.79
CA LYS A 116 -0.27 3.61 15.97
C LYS A 116 0.93 2.87 16.58
N GLU A 117 0.81 1.57 16.80
CA GLU A 117 1.89 0.72 17.33
C GLU A 117 3.15 0.84 16.47
N VAL A 118 2.99 0.67 15.17
CA VAL A 118 4.07 0.69 14.18
C VAL A 118 4.78 2.05 14.17
N LEU A 119 4.03 3.16 14.13
CA LEU A 119 4.62 4.50 14.13
C LEU A 119 5.29 4.86 15.47
N CYS A 120 4.73 4.39 16.60
CA CYS A 120 5.35 4.57 17.91
C CYS A 120 6.71 3.84 17.97
N ASN A 121 6.77 2.59 17.51
CA ASN A 121 8.01 1.81 17.48
C ASN A 121 9.09 2.48 16.61
N GLU A 122 8.71 2.98 15.42
CA GLU A 122 9.66 3.73 14.57
C GLU A 122 10.13 5.03 15.22
N MET A 123 9.22 5.76 15.89
CA MET A 123 9.61 6.97 16.61
C MET A 123 10.58 6.67 17.76
N GLU A 124 10.42 5.55 18.47
CA GLU A 124 11.34 5.11 19.52
C GLU A 124 12.71 4.71 18.96
N LYS A 125 12.76 4.03 17.80
CA LYS A 125 14.02 3.73 17.09
C LYS A 125 14.76 5.01 16.70
N ILE A 126 14.04 6.01 16.15
CA ILE A 126 14.62 7.31 15.81
C ILE A 126 15.15 8.02 17.07
N LYS A 127 14.41 7.99 18.17
CA LYS A 127 14.83 8.60 19.45
C LYS A 127 16.02 7.89 20.09
N SER A 128 16.16 6.58 19.91
CA SER A 128 17.24 5.77 20.47
C SER A 128 18.49 5.71 19.59
N GLY A 129 18.42 6.16 18.33
CA GLY A 129 19.50 6.16 17.34
C GLY A 129 20.10 7.54 16.99
N VAL A 130 21.10 7.96 17.77
CA VAL A 130 22.30 8.78 17.45
C VAL A 130 22.14 10.08 16.63
N GLY A 131 22.30 11.21 17.32
CA GLY A 131 22.76 12.45 16.70
C GLY A 131 24.19 12.30 16.14
N VAL A 132 24.31 12.12 14.83
CA VAL A 132 25.57 12.35 14.12
C VAL A 132 25.75 13.86 13.91
N GLY A 133 26.33 14.52 14.91
CA GLY A 133 27.03 15.78 14.66
C GLY A 133 28.32 15.46 13.90
N PRO A 134 28.67 16.17 12.81
CA PRO A 134 29.99 16.02 12.22
C PRO A 134 31.02 16.54 13.22
N SER A 135 31.87 15.63 13.68
CA SER A 135 33.11 15.93 14.38
C SER A 135 33.97 16.82 13.47
N VAL A 136 34.27 18.02 13.94
CA VAL A 136 35.31 18.88 13.38
C VAL A 136 36.66 18.19 13.57
N ALA A 137 37.16 17.55 12.52
CA ALA A 137 38.55 17.14 12.44
C ALA A 137 39.39 18.36 12.02
N SER A 138 39.97 19.03 13.02
CA SER A 138 41.09 19.95 12.83
C SER A 138 42.35 19.13 12.50
N SER A 139 42.96 19.36 11.34
CA SER A 139 44.40 19.24 11.07
C SER A 139 44.72 19.91 9.74
#